data_AF-A0A2C5YHM2-F1
#
_entry.id   AF-A0A2C5YHM2-F1
#
_cell.length_a   1.000
_cell.length_b   1.000
_cell.length_c   1.000
_cell.angle_alpha   90.00
_cell.angle_beta   90.00
_cell.angle_gamma   90.00
#
_symmetry.space_group_name_H-M   'P 1'
#
loop_
_entity.id
_entity.type
_entity.pdbx_description
1 polymer ?
#
loop_
_entity_poly.entity_id
_entity_poly.type
_entity_poly.pdbx_seq_one_letter_code
_entity_poly.pdbx_strand_id
1 'polypeptide(L)'
;MRGTFKKYTKKVLNDAVALINAPRRTATYDVAAAWTALTAAKSPAELGGNRTLLAARAEVNAEVERCTHTAPKFSSDARIAVFRISSQAQVHPVIATRWAGHLQSAKLEVVLVANEGYLPGMVNFSCRVPRAARTRNPPINIIEILNRVAENAPDPTLRARLGMSFARGHKEASGGVVPKEEFEELMAVLEIGKTRTSSKNTGSGKRRYATSAQTNTLMNYFQKP
;
A
#
# COMPACT_ATOMS: atom_id res chain seq x y z
N MET A 1 -7.90 -28.67 7.87
CA MET A 1 -8.76 -27.50 8.16
C MET A 1 -10.26 -27.79 8.38
N ARG A 2 -10.88 -28.85 7.81
CA ARG A 2 -12.34 -29.07 7.98
C ARG A 2 -12.81 -29.16 9.44
N GLY A 3 -12.06 -29.84 10.32
CA GLY A 3 -12.38 -29.92 11.75
C GLY A 3 -12.33 -28.57 12.47
N THR A 4 -11.39 -27.71 12.12
CA THR A 4 -11.26 -26.36 12.68
C THR A 4 -12.47 -25.48 12.34
N PHE A 5 -12.93 -25.50 11.09
CA PHE A 5 -14.10 -24.73 10.66
C PHE A 5 -15.44 -25.31 11.16
N LYS A 6 -15.46 -26.58 11.60
CA LYS A 6 -16.60 -27.15 12.33
C LYS A 6 -16.66 -26.64 13.78
N LYS A 7 -15.51 -26.40 14.42
CA LYS A 7 -15.42 -25.94 15.81
C LYS A 7 -15.53 -24.41 15.95
N TYR A 8 -14.96 -23.67 15.02
CA TYR A 8 -14.93 -22.19 15.06
C TYR A 8 -15.41 -21.60 13.74
N THR A 9 -16.19 -20.53 13.83
CA THR A 9 -16.62 -19.79 12.64
C THR A 9 -15.44 -19.06 12.00
N LYS A 10 -15.53 -18.82 10.69
CA LYS A 10 -14.54 -18.01 9.96
C LYS A 10 -14.36 -16.62 10.56
N LYS A 11 -15.44 -16.02 11.09
CA LYS A 11 -15.40 -14.72 11.76
C LYS A 11 -14.51 -14.77 13.00
N VAL A 12 -14.73 -15.74 13.90
CA VAL A 12 -13.94 -15.89 15.13
C VAL A 12 -12.45 -16.04 14.82
N LEU A 13 -12.11 -16.86 13.82
CA LEU A 13 -10.72 -17.04 13.40
C LEU A 13 -10.12 -15.76 12.81
N ASN A 14 -10.86 -15.05 11.95
CA ASN A 14 -10.39 -13.80 11.36
C ASN A 14 -10.20 -12.70 12.41
N ASP A 15 -11.11 -12.60 13.38
CA ASP A 15 -10.99 -11.63 14.48
C ASP A 15 -9.79 -11.95 15.38
N ALA A 16 -9.56 -13.22 15.71
CA ALA A 16 -8.37 -13.65 16.44
C ALA A 16 -7.08 -13.29 15.70
N VAL A 17 -7.01 -13.57 14.38
CA VAL A 17 -5.86 -13.19 13.54
C VAL A 17 -5.66 -11.67 13.54
N ALA A 18 -6.74 -10.89 13.43
CA ALA A 18 -6.65 -9.44 13.46
C ALA A 18 -6.11 -8.92 14.80
N LEU A 19 -6.58 -9.49 15.91
CA LEU A 19 -6.17 -9.13 17.27
C LEU A 19 -4.70 -9.48 17.53
N ILE A 20 -4.24 -10.68 17.19
CA ILE A 20 -2.84 -11.10 17.38
C ILE A 20 -1.88 -10.25 16.54
N ASN A 21 -2.30 -9.82 15.34
CA ASN A 21 -1.46 -9.01 14.47
C ASN A 21 -1.50 -7.51 14.80
N ALA A 22 -2.42 -7.04 15.65
CA ALA A 22 -2.53 -5.62 15.95
C ALA A 22 -1.30 -5.07 16.69
N PRO A 23 -0.76 -5.72 17.73
CA PRO A 23 0.39 -5.19 18.49
C PRO A 23 1.65 -4.99 17.64
N ARG A 24 1.98 -5.88 16.69
CA ARG A 24 3.11 -5.67 15.77
C ARG A 24 2.92 -4.50 14.79
N ARG A 25 1.70 -3.96 14.69
CA ARG A 25 1.37 -2.86 13.78
C ARG A 25 1.23 -1.52 14.50
N THR A 26 1.20 -1.49 15.83
CA THR A 26 1.22 -0.23 16.59
C THR A 26 2.56 0.49 16.41
N ALA A 27 2.63 1.75 16.84
CA ALA A 27 3.90 2.48 16.84
C ALA A 27 4.93 1.85 17.80
N THR A 28 4.46 1.19 18.86
CA THR A 28 5.31 0.54 19.88
C THR A 28 5.85 -0.83 19.49
N TYR A 29 5.31 -1.46 18.44
CA TYR A 29 5.74 -2.78 17.96
C TYR A 29 5.72 -3.87 19.05
N ASP A 30 4.63 -3.97 19.82
CA ASP A 30 4.55 -4.85 21.00
C ASP A 30 4.21 -6.32 20.66
N VAL A 31 5.15 -7.03 20.03
CA VAL A 31 4.96 -8.44 19.65
C VAL A 31 4.87 -9.35 20.88
N ALA A 32 5.49 -8.95 22.01
CA ALA A 32 5.49 -9.73 23.24
C ALA A 32 4.07 -9.86 23.82
N ALA A 33 3.29 -8.77 23.85
CA ALA A 33 1.90 -8.82 24.29
C ALA A 33 1.03 -9.76 23.44
N ALA A 34 1.26 -9.79 22.12
CA ALA A 34 0.56 -10.72 21.23
C ALA A 34 0.88 -12.18 21.56
N TRP A 35 2.15 -12.49 21.83
CA TRP A 35 2.61 -13.83 22.19
C TRP A 35 2.06 -14.30 23.55
N THR A 36 2.11 -13.43 24.56
CA THR A 36 1.56 -13.71 25.89
C THR A 36 0.06 -13.98 25.82
N ALA A 37 -0.69 -13.16 25.07
CA ALA A 37 -2.13 -13.38 24.89
C ALA A 37 -2.45 -14.69 24.17
N LEU A 38 -1.67 -15.02 23.12
CA LEU A 38 -1.86 -16.24 22.34
C LEU A 38 -1.58 -17.51 23.15
N THR A 39 -0.52 -17.51 23.95
CA THR A 39 -0.12 -18.68 24.76
C THR A 39 -1.03 -18.92 25.97
N ALA A 40 -1.66 -17.86 26.49
CA ALA A 40 -2.63 -17.97 27.58
C ALA A 40 -4.04 -18.41 27.13
N ALA A 41 -4.42 -18.10 25.89
CA ALA A 41 -5.76 -18.38 25.38
C ALA A 41 -5.96 -19.88 25.07
N LYS A 42 -7.08 -20.44 25.55
CA LYS A 42 -7.47 -21.85 25.27
C LYS A 42 -8.31 -21.98 24.00
N SER A 43 -8.79 -20.85 23.47
CA SER A 43 -9.56 -20.79 22.24
C SER A 43 -9.38 -19.44 21.53
N PRO A 44 -9.59 -19.36 20.19
CA PRO A 44 -9.53 -18.09 19.47
C PRO A 44 -10.55 -17.04 19.97
N ALA A 45 -11.66 -17.50 20.55
CA ALA A 45 -12.71 -16.61 21.08
C ALA A 45 -12.23 -15.82 22.30
N GLU A 46 -11.39 -16.41 23.16
CA GLU A 46 -10.86 -15.76 24.37
C GLU A 46 -9.99 -14.54 24.06
N LEU A 47 -9.33 -14.53 22.91
CA LEU A 47 -8.54 -13.37 22.44
C LEU A 47 -9.42 -12.13 22.27
N GLY A 48 -10.71 -12.31 21.96
CA GLY A 48 -11.68 -11.22 21.82
C GLY A 48 -11.94 -10.46 23.12
N GLY A 49 -11.64 -11.04 24.29
CA GLY A 49 -11.73 -10.38 25.59
C GLY A 49 -10.41 -9.78 26.09
N ASN A 50 -9.30 -9.99 25.38
CA ASN A 50 -7.99 -9.49 25.81
C ASN A 50 -7.88 -7.97 25.61
N ARG A 51 -7.87 -7.22 26.72
CA ARG A 51 -7.86 -5.74 26.71
C ARG A 51 -6.66 -5.15 25.97
N THR A 52 -5.48 -5.76 26.07
CA THR A 52 -4.27 -5.29 25.39
C THR A 52 -4.39 -5.45 23.88
N LEU A 53 -4.88 -6.59 23.40
CA LEU A 53 -5.10 -6.80 21.96
C LEU A 53 -6.19 -5.87 21.41
N LEU A 54 -7.26 -5.64 22.17
CA LEU A 54 -8.33 -4.72 21.79
C LEU A 54 -7.83 -3.28 21.70
N ALA A 55 -7.02 -2.83 22.67
CA ALA A 55 -6.41 -1.50 22.66
C ALA A 55 -5.48 -1.32 21.44
N ALA A 56 -4.59 -2.29 21.19
CA ALA A 56 -3.72 -2.27 20.01
C ALA A 56 -4.52 -2.26 18.70
N ARG A 57 -5.61 -3.03 18.61
CA ARG A 57 -6.50 -3.03 17.44
C ARG A 57 -7.19 -1.67 17.26
N ALA A 58 -7.61 -1.03 18.34
CA ALA A 58 -8.23 0.29 18.29
C ALA A 58 -7.23 1.36 17.78
N GLU A 59 -6.00 1.36 18.29
CA GLU A 59 -4.91 2.25 17.83
C GLU A 59 -4.64 2.05 16.32
N VAL A 60 -4.43 0.80 15.89
CA VAL A 60 -4.17 0.48 14.48
C VAL A 60 -5.33 0.91 13.59
N ASN A 61 -6.58 0.71 14.03
CA ASN A 61 -7.75 1.13 13.26
C ASN A 61 -7.84 2.65 13.13
N ALA A 62 -7.61 3.39 14.22
CA ALA A 62 -7.60 4.84 14.20
C ALA A 62 -6.54 5.38 13.23
N GLU A 63 -5.36 4.77 13.23
CA GLU A 63 -4.25 5.19 12.38
C GLU A 63 -4.45 4.81 10.91
N VAL A 64 -5.03 3.63 10.64
CA VAL A 64 -5.48 3.25 9.29
C VAL A 64 -6.51 4.25 8.77
N GLU A 65 -7.48 4.65 9.59
CA GLU A 65 -8.51 5.60 9.19
C GLU A 65 -7.93 6.99 8.94
N ARG A 66 -7.03 7.47 9.80
CA ARG A 66 -6.31 8.73 9.56
C ARG A 66 -5.56 8.70 8.22
N CYS A 67 -4.80 7.64 7.97
CA CYS A 67 -3.96 7.52 6.78
C CYS A 67 -4.74 7.19 5.49
N THR A 68 -5.93 6.60 5.58
CA THR A 68 -6.72 6.25 4.38
C THR A 68 -7.25 7.47 3.65
N HIS A 69 -7.28 8.65 4.29
CA HIS A 69 -7.69 9.92 3.68
C HIS A 69 -6.63 10.50 2.74
N THR A 70 -5.42 9.95 2.70
CA THR A 70 -4.40 10.33 1.72
C THR A 70 -4.87 10.04 0.31
N ALA A 71 -4.89 11.06 -0.55
CA ALA A 71 -5.19 10.90 -1.97
C ALA A 71 -4.03 10.20 -2.71
N PRO A 72 -4.31 9.27 -3.64
CA PRO A 72 -3.26 8.66 -4.45
C PRO A 72 -2.75 9.63 -5.52
N LYS A 73 -1.50 9.44 -5.90
CA LYS A 73 -0.95 9.91 -7.17
C LYS A 73 -0.77 8.71 -8.11
N PHE A 74 -0.81 8.94 -9.41
CA PHE A 74 -0.68 7.88 -10.40
C PHE A 74 0.61 8.02 -11.20
N SER A 75 1.16 6.90 -11.66
CA SER A 75 2.17 6.90 -12.72
C SER A 75 1.64 7.56 -13.99
N SER A 76 2.53 8.05 -14.85
CA SER A 76 2.12 8.78 -16.07
C SER A 76 1.29 7.94 -17.06
N ASP A 77 1.40 6.61 -16.98
CA ASP A 77 0.60 5.63 -17.72
C ASP A 77 -0.65 5.13 -16.97
N ALA A 78 -0.90 5.62 -15.76
CA ALA A 78 -1.99 5.25 -14.85
C ALA A 78 -2.03 3.77 -14.44
N ARG A 79 -0.92 3.02 -14.59
CA ARG A 79 -0.84 1.60 -14.18
C ARG A 79 -0.56 1.42 -12.69
N ILE A 80 0.06 2.40 -12.03
CA ILE A 80 0.44 2.31 -10.61
C ILE A 80 -0.18 3.48 -9.85
N ALA A 81 -0.97 3.18 -8.82
CA ALA A 81 -1.44 4.15 -7.85
C ALA A 81 -0.50 4.14 -6.63
N VAL A 82 0.02 5.30 -6.26
CA VAL A 82 0.94 5.50 -5.13
C VAL A 82 0.27 6.36 -4.07
N PHE A 83 0.15 5.83 -2.86
CA PHE A 83 -0.24 6.56 -1.65
C PHE A 83 1.01 6.80 -0.82
N ARG A 84 1.23 8.06 -0.41
CA ARG A 84 2.35 8.44 0.48
C ARG A 84 1.79 8.83 1.84
N ILE A 85 2.13 8.05 2.86
CA ILE A 85 1.68 8.27 4.25
C ILE A 85 2.89 8.48 5.14
N SER A 86 2.66 9.12 6.29
CA SER A 86 3.64 9.21 7.37
C SER A 86 2.98 8.74 8.65
N SER A 87 3.48 7.61 9.17
CA SER A 87 2.97 6.95 10.37
C SER A 87 4.08 6.14 11.03
N GLN A 88 4.19 6.21 12.35
CA GLN A 88 5.08 5.32 13.12
C GLN A 88 4.53 3.89 13.21
N ALA A 89 3.27 3.67 12.83
CA ALA A 89 2.62 2.38 12.85
C ALA A 89 2.82 1.63 11.52
N GLN A 90 2.80 0.29 11.56
CA GLN A 90 2.94 -0.55 10.37
C GLN A 90 1.60 -0.75 9.65
N VAL A 91 0.97 0.36 9.23
CA VAL A 91 -0.40 0.37 8.67
C VAL A 91 -0.45 0.29 7.14
N HIS A 92 0.65 0.59 6.44
CA HIS A 92 0.70 0.60 4.97
C HIS A 92 0.23 -0.72 4.30
N PRO A 93 0.47 -1.94 4.82
CA PRO A 93 -0.03 -3.16 4.17
C PRO A 93 -1.55 -3.32 4.27
N VAL A 94 -2.15 -2.80 5.35
CA VAL A 94 -3.61 -2.82 5.56
C VAL A 94 -4.26 -1.83 4.60
N ILE A 95 -3.71 -0.62 4.52
CA ILE A 95 -4.18 0.45 3.62
C ILE A 95 -4.07 0.01 2.15
N ALA A 96 -2.95 -0.62 1.76
CA ALA A 96 -2.77 -1.15 0.40
C ALA A 96 -3.84 -2.19 0.04
N THR A 97 -4.21 -3.04 1.00
CA THR A 97 -5.26 -4.06 0.82
C THR A 97 -6.65 -3.42 0.68
N ARG A 98 -6.97 -2.41 1.50
CA ARG A 98 -8.25 -1.66 1.43
C ARG A 98 -8.39 -0.98 0.07
N TRP A 99 -7.37 -0.25 -0.37
CA TRP A 99 -7.39 0.47 -1.65
C TRP A 99 -7.34 -0.46 -2.86
N ALA A 100 -6.63 -1.58 -2.81
CA ALA A 100 -6.69 -2.60 -3.87
C ALA A 100 -8.09 -3.21 -4.04
N GLY A 101 -8.90 -3.25 -2.97
CA GLY A 101 -10.30 -3.65 -3.05
C GLY A 101 -11.25 -2.56 -3.57
N HIS A 102 -10.86 -1.29 -3.41
CA HIS A 102 -11.71 -0.13 -3.70
C HIS A 102 -11.43 0.52 -5.06
N LEU A 103 -10.17 0.72 -5.44
CA LEU A 103 -9.82 1.34 -6.72
C LEU A 103 -10.23 0.45 -7.88
N GLN A 104 -10.96 1.04 -8.83
CA GLN A 104 -11.42 0.39 -10.04
C GLN A 104 -10.91 1.16 -11.26
N SER A 105 -10.08 0.50 -12.07
CA SER A 105 -9.65 1.00 -13.36
C SER A 105 -9.15 -0.15 -14.21
N ALA A 106 -9.46 -0.12 -15.51
CA ALA A 106 -8.98 -1.10 -16.47
C ALA A 106 -7.45 -1.02 -16.69
N LYS A 107 -6.82 0.13 -16.41
CA LYS A 107 -5.38 0.33 -16.55
C LYS A 107 -4.60 -0.05 -15.30
N LEU A 108 -5.19 0.12 -14.11
CA LEU A 108 -4.51 -0.06 -12.84
C LEU A 108 -4.06 -1.51 -12.61
N GLU A 109 -2.79 -1.68 -12.27
CA GLU A 109 -2.11 -2.96 -12.06
C GLU A 109 -1.53 -3.10 -10.65
N VAL A 110 -1.12 -1.99 -10.05
CA VAL A 110 -0.49 -2.00 -8.72
C VAL A 110 -1.04 -0.85 -7.88
N VAL A 111 -1.45 -1.18 -6.67
CA VAL A 111 -1.66 -0.21 -5.58
C VAL A 111 -0.46 -0.29 -4.67
N LEU A 112 0.32 0.79 -4.59
CA LEU A 112 1.50 0.95 -3.75
C LEU A 112 1.18 1.94 -2.62
N VAL A 113 1.45 1.56 -1.38
CA VAL A 113 1.37 2.46 -0.22
C VAL A 113 2.73 2.54 0.42
N ALA A 114 3.33 3.74 0.41
CA ALA A 114 4.63 4.05 0.99
C ALA A 114 4.45 4.76 2.33
N ASN A 115 5.00 4.16 3.40
CA ASN A 115 5.08 4.78 4.72
C ASN A 115 6.51 5.29 4.97
N GLU A 116 6.61 6.61 5.08
CA GLU A 116 7.85 7.35 5.28
C GLU A 116 8.13 7.67 6.75
N GLY A 117 7.16 7.38 7.64
CA GLY A 117 7.26 7.68 9.07
C GLY A 117 7.59 6.47 9.95
N TYR A 118 7.71 5.27 9.36
CA TYR A 118 7.87 4.03 10.14
C TYR A 118 9.30 3.81 10.63
N LEU A 119 10.30 4.05 9.78
CA LEU A 119 11.71 3.94 10.11
C LEU A 119 12.44 5.21 9.63
N PRO A 120 13.30 5.84 10.46
CA PRO A 120 14.05 7.01 10.05
C PRO A 120 14.89 6.74 8.80
N GLY A 121 14.83 7.65 7.82
CA GLY A 121 15.60 7.56 6.57
C GLY A 121 15.14 6.47 5.59
N MET A 122 14.09 5.70 5.91
CA MET A 122 13.64 4.58 5.10
C MET A 122 12.18 4.72 4.69
N VAL A 123 11.84 4.18 3.53
CA VAL A 123 10.47 4.03 3.06
C VAL A 123 10.06 2.56 3.16
N ASN A 124 9.03 2.31 3.96
CA ASN A 124 8.41 0.98 4.08
C ASN A 124 7.17 0.96 3.21
N PHE A 125 7.16 0.16 2.15
CA PHE A 125 6.04 0.14 1.21
C PHE A 125 5.44 -1.25 1.01
N SER A 126 4.15 -1.27 0.71
CA SER A 126 3.41 -2.47 0.34
C SER A 126 2.67 -2.26 -0.96
N CYS A 127 2.74 -3.26 -1.82
CA CYS A 127 2.07 -3.32 -3.10
C CYS A 127 1.03 -4.44 -3.13
N ARG A 128 -0.09 -4.18 -3.80
CA ARG A 128 -1.16 -5.15 -4.03
C ARG A 128 -1.66 -5.06 -5.47
N VAL A 129 -2.00 -6.21 -6.05
CA VAL A 129 -2.78 -6.24 -7.30
C VAL A 129 -4.22 -5.82 -6.99
N PRO A 130 -4.76 -4.79 -7.65
CA PRO A 130 -6.13 -4.35 -7.44
C PRO A 130 -7.11 -5.45 -7.88
N ARG A 131 -8.27 -5.51 -7.24
CA ARG A 131 -9.29 -6.52 -7.51
C ARG A 131 -9.66 -6.58 -8.99
N ALA A 132 -9.76 -5.42 -9.64
CA ALA A 132 -10.08 -5.29 -11.07
C ALA A 132 -9.02 -5.91 -12.02
N ALA A 133 -7.79 -6.15 -11.56
CA ALA A 133 -6.71 -6.69 -12.39
C ALA A 133 -6.40 -8.18 -12.13
N ARG A 134 -7.06 -8.82 -11.15
CA ARG A 134 -6.76 -10.22 -10.77
C ARG A 134 -7.05 -11.24 -11.86
N THR A 135 -7.98 -10.93 -12.77
CA THR A 135 -8.39 -11.81 -13.88
C THR A 135 -7.62 -11.53 -15.16
N ARG A 136 -6.61 -10.65 -15.14
CA ARG A 136 -5.81 -10.37 -16.34
C ARG A 136 -5.01 -11.60 -16.76
N ASN A 137 -4.84 -11.73 -18.08
CA ASN A 137 -4.00 -12.74 -18.68
C ASN A 137 -2.99 -12.04 -19.63
N PRO A 138 -1.68 -12.14 -19.40
CA PRO A 138 -1.03 -12.84 -18.29
C PRO A 138 -1.34 -12.22 -16.91
N PRO A 139 -1.27 -12.99 -15.81
CA PRO A 139 -1.43 -12.46 -14.45
C PRO A 139 -0.40 -11.37 -14.14
N ILE A 140 -0.82 -10.35 -13.39
CA ILE A 140 0.07 -9.28 -12.95
C ILE A 140 1.12 -9.82 -11.97
N ASN A 141 2.39 -9.50 -12.23
CA ASN A 141 3.50 -9.80 -11.35
C ASN A 141 4.15 -8.50 -10.85
N ILE A 142 3.84 -8.12 -9.60
CA ILE A 142 4.38 -6.90 -8.98
C ILE A 142 5.91 -6.92 -8.93
N ILE A 143 6.52 -8.08 -8.66
CA ILE A 143 7.97 -8.19 -8.53
C ILE A 143 8.63 -7.82 -9.86
N GLU A 144 8.18 -8.42 -10.96
CA GLU A 144 8.69 -8.10 -12.30
C GLU A 144 8.44 -6.64 -12.67
N ILE A 145 7.25 -6.10 -12.36
CA ILE A 145 6.93 -4.68 -12.62
C ILE A 145 7.90 -3.76 -11.89
N LEU A 146 8.12 -3.97 -10.58
CA LEU A 146 8.99 -3.10 -9.78
C LEU A 146 10.46 -3.20 -10.19
N ASN A 147 10.95 -4.41 -10.53
CA ASN A 147 12.32 -4.57 -11.04
C ASN A 147 12.48 -3.85 -12.38
N ARG A 148 11.55 -4.01 -13.32
CA ARG A 148 11.57 -3.31 -14.61
C ARG A 148 11.55 -1.78 -14.45
N VAL A 149 10.81 -1.26 -13.48
CA VAL A 149 10.81 0.19 -13.18
C VAL A 149 12.21 0.61 -12.70
N ALA A 150 12.83 -0.13 -11.78
CA ALA A 150 14.17 0.18 -11.32
C ALA A 150 15.23 0.05 -12.43
N GLU A 151 15.11 -0.92 -13.33
CA GLU A 151 15.99 -1.13 -14.49
C GLU A 151 15.89 -0.01 -15.53
N ASN A 152 14.74 0.67 -15.62
CA ASN A 152 14.53 1.81 -16.49
C ASN A 152 15.06 3.14 -15.92
N ALA A 153 15.70 3.11 -14.75
CA ALA A 153 16.26 4.30 -14.15
C ALA A 153 17.46 4.85 -14.97
N PRO A 154 17.64 6.18 -15.03
CA PRO A 154 18.83 6.76 -15.66
C PRO A 154 20.15 6.30 -15.02
N ASP A 155 20.14 6.08 -13.71
CA ASP A 155 21.25 5.48 -12.99
C ASP A 155 21.08 3.94 -12.95
N PRO A 156 21.95 3.18 -13.66
CA PRO A 156 21.84 1.72 -13.70
C PRO A 156 22.14 1.05 -12.35
N THR A 157 22.68 1.78 -11.37
CA THR A 157 22.97 1.26 -10.03
C THR A 157 21.76 1.29 -9.10
N LEU A 158 20.66 1.98 -9.47
CA LEU A 158 19.49 2.16 -8.60
C LEU A 158 18.96 0.84 -8.05
N ARG A 159 18.83 -0.18 -8.91
CA ARG A 159 18.33 -1.49 -8.50
C ARG A 159 19.16 -2.11 -7.37
N ALA A 160 20.48 -1.99 -7.43
CA ALA A 160 21.36 -2.51 -6.38
C ALA A 160 21.23 -1.69 -5.09
N ARG A 161 21.16 -0.35 -5.19
CA ARG A 161 21.03 0.56 -4.04
C ARG A 161 19.69 0.42 -3.29
N LEU A 162 18.61 0.10 -3.99
CA LEU A 162 17.32 -0.27 -3.39
C LEU A 162 17.43 -1.50 -2.46
N GLY A 163 18.50 -2.28 -2.57
CA GLY A 163 18.84 -3.32 -1.62
C GLY A 163 18.03 -4.61 -1.75
N MET A 164 18.31 -5.55 -0.85
CA MET A 164 17.74 -6.91 -0.89
C MET A 164 16.27 -6.97 -0.50
N SER A 165 15.80 -6.00 0.28
CA SER A 165 14.41 -5.93 0.75
C SER A 165 13.46 -5.37 -0.31
N PHE A 166 13.96 -4.88 -1.45
CA PHE A 166 13.13 -4.36 -2.53
C PHE A 166 12.38 -5.45 -3.28
N ALA A 167 11.10 -5.19 -3.57
CA ALA A 167 10.20 -6.04 -4.36
C ALA A 167 10.12 -7.50 -3.86
N ARG A 168 10.14 -7.72 -2.54
CA ARG A 168 10.01 -9.05 -1.93
C ARG A 168 8.56 -9.40 -1.57
N GLY A 169 8.19 -10.65 -1.83
CA GLY A 169 6.90 -11.22 -1.47
C GLY A 169 6.35 -12.15 -2.56
N HIS A 170 5.03 -12.09 -2.76
CA HIS A 170 4.33 -12.84 -3.79
C HIS A 170 4.02 -11.95 -5.01
N LYS A 171 3.75 -12.58 -6.16
CA LYS A 171 3.38 -11.88 -7.41
C LYS A 171 2.23 -10.89 -7.23
N GLU A 172 1.25 -11.22 -6.39
CA GLU A 172 0.07 -10.38 -6.11
C GLU A 172 0.23 -9.40 -4.93
N ALA A 173 1.30 -9.57 -4.17
CA ALA A 173 1.44 -9.08 -2.81
C ALA A 173 2.94 -8.97 -2.44
N SER A 174 3.56 -7.85 -2.82
CA SER A 174 4.99 -7.59 -2.64
C SER A 174 5.20 -6.25 -1.93
N GLY A 175 6.45 -5.88 -1.66
CA GLY A 175 6.78 -4.63 -1.01
C GLY A 175 8.27 -4.52 -0.73
N GLY A 176 8.64 -3.64 0.20
CA GLY A 176 10.01 -3.55 0.64
C GLY A 176 10.26 -2.45 1.66
N VAL A 177 11.50 -2.43 2.13
CA VAL A 177 12.08 -1.37 2.95
C VAL A 177 13.32 -0.90 2.22
N VAL A 178 13.33 0.36 1.80
CA VAL A 178 14.40 0.94 0.97
C VAL A 178 14.79 2.31 1.51
N PRO A 179 15.99 2.82 1.24
CA PRO A 179 16.34 4.18 1.65
C PRO A 179 15.51 5.21 0.88
N LYS A 180 15.33 6.38 1.49
CA LYS A 180 14.39 7.39 1.01
C LYS A 180 14.79 7.98 -0.33
N GLU A 181 16.07 8.23 -0.53
CA GLU A 181 16.65 8.83 -1.71
C GLU A 181 16.41 7.94 -2.94
N GLU A 182 16.73 6.65 -2.85
CA GLU A 182 16.48 5.64 -3.88
C GLU A 182 14.98 5.48 -4.17
N PHE A 183 14.12 5.62 -3.15
CA PHE A 183 12.68 5.58 -3.36
C PHE A 183 12.20 6.77 -4.20
N GLU A 184 12.72 7.98 -3.97
CA GLU A 184 12.38 9.15 -4.80
C GLU A 184 12.87 8.99 -6.23
N GLU A 185 14.05 8.41 -6.46
CA GLU A 185 14.52 8.08 -7.81
C GLU A 185 13.55 7.10 -8.51
N LEU A 186 13.10 6.06 -7.81
CA LEU A 186 12.10 5.12 -8.35
C LEU A 186 10.77 5.84 -8.68
N MET A 187 10.33 6.78 -7.83
CA MET A 187 9.12 7.58 -8.09
C MET A 187 9.30 8.52 -9.29
N ALA A 188 10.51 9.01 -9.51
CA ALA A 188 10.84 9.85 -10.66
C ALA A 188 10.76 9.05 -11.97
N VAL A 189 11.22 7.79 -11.99
CA VAL A 189 11.06 6.89 -13.15
C VAL A 189 9.60 6.63 -13.48
N LEU A 190 8.75 6.49 -12.46
CA LEU A 190 7.30 6.33 -12.62
C LEU A 190 6.57 7.62 -13.01
N GLU A 191 7.26 8.74 -12.99
CA GLU A 191 6.70 10.07 -13.28
C GLU A 191 5.44 10.37 -12.45
N ILE A 192 5.45 9.98 -11.16
CA ILE A 192 4.27 10.04 -10.30
C ILE A 192 3.68 11.46 -10.28
N GLY A 193 2.40 11.57 -10.65
CA GLY A 193 1.64 12.82 -10.67
C GLY A 193 1.76 13.61 -11.97
N LYS A 194 2.63 13.23 -12.92
CA LYS A 194 2.65 13.83 -14.26
C LYS A 194 1.56 13.17 -15.11
N THR A 195 0.55 13.92 -15.54
CA THR A 195 -0.35 13.46 -16.61
C THR A 195 0.45 13.46 -17.91
N ARG A 196 0.40 12.37 -18.70
CA ARG A 196 0.92 12.38 -20.09
C ARG A 196 0.32 13.59 -20.79
N THR A 197 1.13 14.60 -21.06
CA THR A 197 0.74 15.67 -21.99
C THR A 197 0.49 14.98 -23.31
N SER A 198 -0.77 14.94 -23.74
CA SER A 198 -1.12 14.75 -25.13
C SER A 198 -0.16 15.60 -25.96
N SER A 199 0.50 15.01 -26.94
CA SER A 199 1.37 15.69 -27.89
C SER A 199 0.79 17.07 -28.24
N LYS A 200 1.62 18.10 -28.10
CA LYS A 200 1.31 19.51 -28.41
C LYS A 200 0.49 19.60 -29.70
N ASN A 201 -0.81 19.91 -29.58
CA ASN A 201 -1.50 20.67 -30.60
C ASN A 201 -1.41 22.13 -30.18
N THR A 202 -0.64 22.91 -30.94
CA THR A 202 -0.52 24.35 -30.82
C THR A 202 -1.87 24.99 -31.12
N GLY A 203 -2.57 25.41 -30.07
CA GLY A 203 -3.80 26.19 -30.16
C GLY A 203 -3.86 27.21 -29.03
N SER A 204 -3.64 28.47 -29.38
CA SER A 204 -3.69 29.64 -28.50
C SER A 204 -5.03 29.77 -27.76
N GLY A 205 -5.01 29.88 -26.44
CA GLY A 205 -6.21 30.12 -25.62
C GLY A 205 -5.89 30.88 -24.33
N LYS A 206 -6.48 32.07 -24.19
CA LYS A 206 -6.36 33.10 -23.15
C LYS A 206 -6.13 32.63 -21.69
N ARG A 207 -5.21 33.31 -21.01
CA ARG A 207 -5.06 33.32 -19.53
C ARG A 207 -6.31 33.88 -18.87
N ARG A 208 -6.93 33.12 -17.97
CA ARG A 208 -7.76 33.63 -16.87
C ARG A 208 -7.12 33.22 -15.56
N TYR A 209 -6.79 34.20 -14.73
CA TYR A 209 -6.46 34.01 -13.32
C TYR A 209 -7.71 33.49 -12.61
N ALA A 210 -7.60 32.34 -11.94
CA ALA A 210 -8.61 31.86 -11.00
C ALA A 210 -7.94 31.07 -9.87
N THR A 211 -8.43 31.35 -8.67
CA THR A 211 -8.04 30.91 -7.32
C THR A 211 -7.79 29.40 -7.18
N SER A 212 -6.93 29.05 -6.22
CA SER A 212 -6.37 27.71 -5.89
C SER A 212 -7.40 26.65 -5.50
N ALA A 213 -8.28 26.26 -6.43
CA ALA A 213 -9.13 25.08 -6.31
C ALA A 213 -8.34 23.82 -6.66
N GLN A 214 -8.49 22.77 -5.85
CA GLN A 214 -7.86 21.47 -6.03
C GLN A 214 -8.23 20.87 -7.39
N THR A 215 -7.27 20.84 -8.31
CA THR A 215 -7.46 20.39 -9.71
C THR A 215 -7.30 18.88 -9.91
N ASN A 216 -6.90 18.13 -8.88
CA ASN A 216 -6.71 16.68 -8.94
C ASN A 216 -7.91 15.94 -8.35
N THR A 217 -8.91 15.65 -9.19
CA THR A 217 -9.92 14.64 -8.88
C THR A 217 -9.47 13.30 -9.45
N LEU A 218 -9.75 12.19 -8.74
CA LEU A 218 -9.45 10.81 -9.18
C LEU A 218 -9.89 10.54 -10.62
N MET A 219 -10.97 11.18 -11.08
CA MET A 219 -11.53 11.03 -12.42
C MET A 219 -10.66 11.64 -13.52
N ASN A 220 -9.84 12.66 -13.23
CA ASN A 220 -9.01 13.33 -14.23
C ASN A 220 -7.94 12.40 -14.83
N TYR A 221 -7.52 11.36 -14.10
CA TYR A 221 -6.55 10.37 -14.58
C TYR A 221 -7.17 9.28 -15.48
N PHE A 222 -8.51 9.17 -15.54
CA PHE A 222 -9.20 8.09 -16.25
C PHE A 222 -10.04 8.55 -17.44
N GLN A 223 -9.88 9.80 -17.89
CA GLN A 223 -10.55 10.26 -19.11
C GLN A 223 -10.04 9.46 -20.33
N LYS A 224 -10.98 8.97 -21.14
CA LYS A 224 -10.70 8.20 -22.37
C LYS A 224 -10.15 9.14 -23.46
N PRO A 225 -9.29 8.64 -24.37
CA PRO A 225 -8.94 9.37 -25.59
C PRO A 225 -10.17 9.60 -26.48
#